data_AF-A0A1V5WNH4-F1
#
_entry.id   AF-A0A1V5WNH4-F1
#
_cell.length_a   1.000
_cell.length_b   1.000
_cell.length_c   1.000
_cell.angle_alpha   90.00
_cell.angle_beta   90.00
_cell.angle_gamma   90.00
#
_symmetry.space_group_name_H-M   'P 1'
#
loop_
_entity.id
_entity.type
_entity.pdbx_description
1 polymer ?
#
loop_
_entity_poly.entity_id
_entity_poly.type
_entity_poly.pdbx_seq_one_letter_code
_entity_poly.pdbx_strand_id
1 'polypeptide(L)'
;MPLTVLERAKRAFYRKKYNDVITLLEPNTIQYRDSFTFYLYLGMACLHTGDIGGATTYFQRARQIKMRDPELLVAQAALHLRRGDTHQAVEYYLEALEYAPSHRLARKSLDFIRKGSDPENISALVETGKIARFYPRIKRPLTAGRIAAKAVPLALVALAAVLLYRGITADPGPVRADLSALELDSADREDAIAMSGSYRYVLTEKELFASYEKAQKFFQSYRDNAAQVEINRILNSNASVAIKRKSRELMGYLSRQGFDTIQDVYTYAEVSKEPWLYLDCWVVWKGMATNVVSGENAMVFDLLVGYDTRDVLEGIVPVRFGKVLSVDPEKPLEVLGQVGLEGGKVILTGSAIHQSGRPGK
;
A
#
# COMPACT_ATOMS: atom_id res chain seq x y z
N MET A 1 -11.37 -17.81 18.93
CA MET A 1 -11.21 -19.08 19.68
C MET A 1 -11.47 -18.85 21.16
N PRO A 2 -12.15 -19.76 21.85
CA PRO A 2 -12.33 -19.69 23.31
C PRO A 2 -10.98 -19.78 24.01
N LEU A 3 -10.82 -19.05 25.12
CA LEU A 3 -9.57 -19.05 25.89
C LEU A 3 -9.49 -20.32 26.73
N THR A 4 -8.33 -20.97 26.71
CA THR A 4 -8.05 -22.10 27.62
C THR A 4 -8.13 -21.65 29.07
N VAL A 5 -8.37 -22.61 29.98
CA VAL A 5 -8.42 -22.35 31.44
C VAL A 5 -7.13 -21.67 31.92
N LEU A 6 -5.97 -22.15 31.45
CA LEU A 6 -4.68 -21.56 31.77
C LEU A 6 -4.56 -20.10 31.27
N GLU A 7 -5.04 -19.78 30.07
CA GLU A 7 -5.01 -18.39 29.57
C GLU A 7 -5.96 -17.46 30.34
N ARG A 8 -7.12 -17.96 30.77
CA ARG A 8 -8.04 -17.22 31.66
C ARG A 8 -7.39 -16.96 33.02
N ALA A 9 -6.73 -17.96 33.59
CA ALA A 9 -6.01 -17.84 34.84
C ALA A 9 -4.84 -16.84 34.73
N LYS A 10 -4.02 -16.89 33.67
CA LYS A 10 -2.97 -15.88 33.43
C LYS A 10 -3.56 -14.46 33.40
N ARG A 11 -4.68 -14.26 32.70
CA ARG A 11 -5.36 -12.95 32.66
C ARG A 11 -5.83 -12.50 34.04
N ALA A 12 -6.40 -13.39 34.84
CA ALA A 12 -6.82 -13.11 36.22
C ALA A 12 -5.62 -12.76 37.11
N PHE A 13 -4.53 -13.53 36.99
CA PHE A 13 -3.26 -13.28 37.70
C PHE A 13 -2.74 -11.88 37.41
N TYR A 14 -2.68 -11.48 36.14
CA TYR A 14 -2.23 -10.15 35.77
C TYR A 14 -3.21 -9.02 36.16
N ARG A 15 -4.45 -9.34 36.54
CA ARG A 15 -5.42 -8.42 37.13
C ARG A 15 -5.34 -8.43 38.67
N LYS A 16 -4.36 -9.13 39.25
CA LYS A 16 -4.16 -9.34 40.69
C LYS A 16 -5.31 -10.06 41.37
N LYS A 17 -6.14 -10.79 40.61
CA LYS A 17 -7.24 -11.59 41.15
C LYS A 17 -6.72 -13.00 41.46
N TYR A 18 -5.93 -13.12 42.52
CA TYR A 18 -5.21 -14.37 42.81
C TYR A 18 -6.12 -15.50 43.29
N ASN A 19 -7.19 -15.19 44.04
CA ASN A 19 -8.20 -16.20 44.40
C ASN A 19 -8.87 -16.80 43.15
N ASP A 20 -9.25 -15.98 42.17
CA ASP A 20 -9.79 -16.47 40.89
C ASP A 20 -8.81 -17.40 40.17
N VAL A 21 -7.49 -17.15 40.27
CA VAL A 21 -6.46 -18.04 39.67
C VAL A 21 -6.50 -19.41 40.33
N ILE A 22 -6.56 -19.46 41.66
CA ILE A 22 -6.62 -20.71 42.42
C ILE A 22 -7.89 -21.47 42.06
N THR A 23 -9.06 -20.83 42.15
CA THR A 23 -10.36 -21.43 41.83
C THR A 23 -10.44 -21.96 40.39
N LEU A 24 -9.80 -21.27 39.43
CA LEU A 24 -9.77 -21.71 38.04
C LEU A 24 -8.79 -22.88 37.81
N LEU A 25 -7.63 -22.88 38.45
CA LEU A 25 -6.57 -23.83 38.15
C LEU A 25 -6.66 -25.11 38.99
N GLU A 26 -6.96 -25.02 40.28
CA GLU A 26 -6.92 -26.14 41.23
C GLU A 26 -7.73 -27.38 40.80
N PRO A 27 -8.97 -27.25 40.25
CA PRO A 27 -9.72 -28.41 39.75
C PRO A 27 -9.08 -29.11 38.54
N ASN A 28 -8.13 -28.45 37.86
CA ASN A 28 -7.54 -28.90 36.59
C ASN A 28 -6.12 -29.47 36.76
N THR A 29 -5.70 -29.80 37.99
CA THR A 29 -4.36 -30.34 38.30
C THR A 29 -4.03 -31.63 37.55
N ILE A 30 -5.02 -32.51 37.32
CA ILE A 30 -4.83 -33.74 36.54
C ILE A 30 -4.56 -33.43 35.07
N GLN A 31 -5.33 -32.49 34.49
CA GLN A 31 -5.22 -32.13 33.07
C GLN A 31 -3.87 -31.45 32.76
N TYR A 32 -3.34 -30.67 33.70
CA TYR A 32 -2.09 -29.91 33.53
C TYR A 32 -0.91 -30.50 34.34
N ARG A 33 -0.93 -31.80 34.63
CA ARG A 33 0.04 -32.48 35.51
C ARG A 33 1.52 -32.31 35.13
N ASP A 34 1.81 -32.06 33.85
CA ASP A 34 3.17 -31.90 33.33
C ASP A 34 3.43 -30.44 32.89
N SER A 35 2.55 -29.50 33.25
CA SER A 35 2.66 -28.09 32.85
C SER A 35 3.37 -27.25 33.92
N PHE A 36 4.63 -26.89 33.66
CA PHE A 36 5.41 -25.99 34.51
C PHE A 36 4.68 -24.66 34.76
N THR A 37 4.16 -24.04 33.70
CA THR A 37 3.49 -22.74 33.79
C THR A 37 2.23 -22.82 34.65
N PHE A 38 1.46 -23.90 34.55
CA PHE A 38 0.29 -24.09 35.40
C PHE A 38 0.66 -24.06 36.89
N TYR A 39 1.63 -24.87 37.29
CA TYR A 39 2.06 -24.93 38.70
C TYR A 39 2.74 -23.66 39.18
N LEU A 40 3.52 -22.98 38.32
CA LEU A 40 4.15 -21.71 38.67
C LEU A 40 3.08 -20.63 38.96
N TYR A 41 2.06 -20.50 38.12
CA TYR A 41 0.98 -19.51 38.33
C TYR A 41 0.11 -19.84 39.54
N LEU A 42 -0.16 -21.13 39.77
CA LEU A 42 -0.93 -21.58 40.94
C LEU A 42 -0.16 -21.35 42.24
N GLY A 43 1.13 -21.73 42.29
CA GLY A 43 2.00 -21.49 43.45
C GLY A 43 2.22 -20.00 43.73
N MET A 44 2.39 -19.19 42.67
CA MET A 44 2.46 -17.73 42.81
C MET A 44 1.15 -17.12 43.32
N ALA A 45 0.00 -17.64 42.88
CA ALA A 45 -1.30 -17.18 43.39
C ALA A 45 -1.45 -17.50 44.88
N CYS A 46 -1.11 -18.73 45.31
CA CYS A 46 -1.07 -19.11 46.72
C CYS A 46 -0.11 -18.21 47.54
N LEU A 47 1.08 -17.93 46.99
CA LEU A 47 2.03 -17.02 47.62
C LEU A 47 1.46 -15.60 47.78
N HIS A 48 0.70 -15.10 46.81
CA HIS A 48 0.06 -13.80 46.92
C HIS A 48 -1.15 -13.77 47.86
N THR A 49 -1.87 -14.89 48.03
CA THR A 49 -3.07 -14.96 48.88
C THR A 49 -2.76 -15.26 50.35
N GLY A 50 -1.58 -15.81 50.66
CA GLY A 50 -1.28 -16.22 52.05
C GLY A 50 -1.13 -17.70 52.26
N ASP A 51 -1.50 -18.50 51.27
CA ASP A 51 -1.47 -19.95 51.36
C ASP A 51 -0.04 -20.48 51.18
N ILE A 52 0.70 -20.57 52.29
CA ILE A 52 2.07 -21.08 52.34
C ILE A 52 2.13 -22.56 51.97
N GLY A 53 1.14 -23.34 52.40
CA GLY A 53 1.06 -24.77 52.14
C GLY A 53 0.88 -25.07 50.65
N GLY A 54 -0.11 -24.40 50.02
CA GLY A 54 -0.33 -24.47 48.59
C GLY A 54 0.88 -23.99 47.79
N ALA A 55 1.45 -22.83 48.15
CA ALA A 55 2.64 -22.30 47.48
C ALA A 55 3.81 -23.29 47.50
N THR A 56 4.10 -23.90 48.66
CA THR A 56 5.16 -24.90 48.81
C THR A 56 4.91 -26.11 47.90
N THR A 57 3.69 -26.65 47.94
CA THR A 57 3.30 -27.83 47.16
C THR A 57 3.42 -27.59 45.67
N TYR A 58 2.85 -26.49 45.18
CA TYR A 58 2.82 -26.18 43.76
C TYR A 58 4.19 -25.74 43.21
N PHE A 59 5.03 -25.05 43.99
CA PHE A 59 6.41 -24.79 43.59
C PHE A 59 7.25 -26.07 43.55
N GLN A 60 7.05 -27.02 44.46
CA GLN A 60 7.73 -28.31 44.40
C GLN A 60 7.35 -29.09 43.13
N ARG A 61 6.06 -29.08 42.75
CA ARG A 61 5.60 -29.65 41.46
C ARG A 61 6.22 -28.94 40.26
N ALA A 62 6.26 -27.61 40.26
CA ALA A 62 6.94 -26.85 39.22
C ALA A 62 8.44 -27.21 39.13
N ARG A 63 9.10 -27.42 40.27
CA ARG A 63 10.53 -27.78 40.34
C ARG A 63 10.82 -29.17 39.78
N GLN A 64 9.90 -30.12 39.97
CA GLN A 64 10.00 -31.45 39.35
C GLN A 64 10.01 -31.39 37.82
N ILE A 65 9.33 -30.39 37.23
CA ILE A 65 9.27 -30.20 35.77
C ILE A 65 10.46 -29.38 35.27
N LYS A 66 10.79 -28.28 35.94
CA LYS A 66 11.97 -27.46 35.65
C LYS A 66 12.75 -27.16 36.92
N MET A 67 13.82 -27.91 37.13
CA MET A 67 14.63 -27.83 38.35
C MET A 67 15.40 -26.51 38.49
N ARG A 68 15.80 -25.90 37.37
CA ARG A 68 16.75 -24.77 37.29
C ARG A 68 16.14 -23.50 36.69
N ASP A 69 14.81 -23.36 36.70
CA ASP A 69 14.16 -22.17 36.17
C ASP A 69 14.37 -20.97 37.12
N PRO A 70 15.01 -19.87 36.69
CA PRO A 70 15.35 -18.77 37.59
C PRO A 70 14.13 -18.10 38.23
N GLU A 71 13.00 -18.01 37.51
CA GLU A 71 11.79 -17.37 38.05
C GLU A 71 11.17 -18.22 39.16
N LEU A 72 11.19 -19.55 39.00
CA LEU A 72 10.77 -20.47 40.06
C LEU A 72 11.70 -20.39 41.28
N LEU A 73 13.02 -20.38 41.09
CA LEU A 73 13.98 -20.30 42.19
C LEU A 73 13.78 -19.01 43.00
N VAL A 74 13.56 -17.88 42.33
CA VAL A 74 13.21 -16.60 42.98
C VAL A 74 11.85 -16.68 43.69
N ALA A 75 10.87 -17.41 43.15
CA ALA A 75 9.58 -17.61 43.81
C ALA A 75 9.70 -18.44 45.10
N GLN A 76 10.52 -19.49 45.07
CA GLN A 76 10.83 -20.30 46.25
C GLN A 76 11.62 -19.51 47.30
N ALA A 77 12.62 -18.73 46.86
CA ALA A 77 13.35 -17.80 47.73
C ALA A 77 12.40 -16.79 48.41
N ALA A 78 11.46 -16.23 47.66
CA ALA A 78 10.46 -15.31 48.18
C ALA A 78 9.49 -15.97 49.18
N LEU A 79 9.13 -17.23 48.96
CA LEU A 79 8.33 -18.03 49.90
C LEU A 79 9.09 -18.25 51.22
N HIS A 80 10.37 -18.63 51.16
CA HIS A 80 11.23 -18.78 52.35
C HIS A 80 11.44 -17.45 53.07
N LEU A 81 11.66 -16.37 52.33
CA LEU A 81 11.78 -15.03 52.91
C LEU A 81 10.50 -14.63 53.65
N ARG A 82 9.33 -14.94 53.10
CA ARG A 82 8.04 -14.67 53.75
C ARG A 82 7.86 -15.49 55.04
N ARG A 83 8.42 -16.69 55.10
CA ARG A 83 8.40 -17.55 56.30
C ARG A 83 9.38 -17.10 57.38
N GLY A 84 10.27 -16.16 57.08
CA GLY A 84 11.37 -15.77 57.98
C GLY A 84 12.63 -16.63 57.82
N ASP A 85 12.61 -17.62 56.91
CA ASP A 85 13.72 -18.53 56.64
C ASP A 85 14.78 -17.85 55.74
N THR A 86 15.44 -16.81 56.26
CA THR A 86 16.36 -15.95 55.49
C THR A 86 17.55 -16.71 54.91
N HIS A 87 18.07 -17.71 55.63
CA HIS A 87 19.17 -18.54 55.17
C HIS A 87 18.83 -19.29 53.88
N GLN A 88 17.71 -20.03 53.87
CA GLN A 88 17.23 -20.73 52.67
C GLN A 88 16.87 -19.74 51.55
N ALA A 89 16.28 -18.59 51.89
CA ALA A 89 16.00 -17.56 50.90
C ALA A 89 17.27 -17.10 50.18
N VAL A 90 18.37 -16.89 50.91
CA VAL A 90 19.67 -16.51 50.32
C VAL A 90 20.19 -17.58 49.37
N GLU A 91 20.17 -18.85 49.77
CA GLU A 91 20.60 -19.98 48.91
C GLU A 91 19.85 -19.99 47.58
N TYR A 92 18.52 -19.94 47.61
CA TYR A 92 17.70 -19.93 46.40
C TYR A 92 17.90 -18.68 45.53
N TYR A 93 18.11 -17.50 46.14
CA TYR A 93 18.41 -16.30 45.36
C TYR A 93 19.78 -16.35 44.68
N LEU A 94 20.79 -16.92 45.35
CA LEU A 94 22.11 -17.13 44.76
C LEU A 94 22.04 -18.17 43.63
N GLU A 95 21.36 -19.30 43.85
CA GLU A 95 21.10 -20.31 42.81
C GLU A 95 20.40 -19.69 41.59
N ALA A 96 19.39 -18.83 41.79
CA ALA A 96 18.75 -18.13 40.68
C ALA A 96 19.70 -17.20 39.90
N LEU A 97 20.66 -16.57 40.59
CA LEU A 97 21.64 -15.67 39.98
C LEU A 97 22.75 -16.42 39.25
N GLU A 98 23.06 -17.66 39.61
CA GLU A 98 23.96 -18.52 38.82
C GLU A 98 23.39 -18.76 37.42
N TYR A 99 22.08 -19.03 37.31
CA TYR A 99 21.42 -19.27 36.02
C TYR A 99 20.99 -17.98 35.29
N ALA A 100 20.70 -16.90 36.02
CA ALA A 100 20.34 -15.60 35.45
C ALA A 100 21.07 -14.46 36.18
N PRO A 101 22.34 -14.18 35.85
CA PRO A 101 23.15 -13.18 36.56
C PRO A 101 22.51 -11.80 36.61
N SER A 102 21.77 -11.40 35.58
CA SER A 102 21.09 -10.11 35.48
C SER A 102 19.70 -10.06 36.14
N HIS A 103 19.31 -11.07 36.94
CA HIS A 103 17.97 -11.14 37.55
C HIS A 103 17.79 -10.06 38.62
N ARG A 104 17.15 -8.94 38.23
CA ARG A 104 17.02 -7.72 39.05
C ARG A 104 16.37 -7.97 40.41
N LEU A 105 15.34 -8.83 40.47
CA LEU A 105 14.62 -9.08 41.72
C LEU A 105 15.47 -9.84 42.74
N ALA A 106 16.23 -10.84 42.30
CA ALA A 106 17.08 -11.64 43.18
C ALA A 106 18.18 -10.78 43.82
N ARG A 107 18.87 -9.96 43.02
CA ARG A 107 19.84 -8.98 43.53
C ARG A 107 19.22 -8.03 44.57
N LYS A 108 18.05 -7.47 44.25
CA LYS A 108 17.35 -6.55 45.15
C LYS A 108 16.93 -7.23 46.46
N SER A 109 16.48 -8.48 46.40
CA SER A 109 16.11 -9.26 47.59
C SER A 109 17.33 -9.60 48.45
N LEU A 110 18.46 -9.99 47.85
CA LEU A 110 19.71 -10.20 48.57
C LEU A 110 20.25 -8.91 49.20
N ASP A 111 20.18 -7.79 48.49
CA ASP A 111 20.54 -6.48 49.05
C ASP A 111 19.67 -6.09 50.25
N PHE A 112 18.39 -6.45 50.22
CA PHE A 112 17.49 -6.25 51.35
C PHE A 112 17.88 -7.12 52.54
N ILE A 113 18.16 -8.41 52.32
CA ILE A 113 18.58 -9.34 53.38
C ILE A 113 19.91 -8.90 54.00
N ARG A 114 20.89 -8.53 53.16
CA ARG A 114 22.22 -8.08 53.58
C ARG A 114 22.22 -6.81 54.41
N LYS A 115 21.27 -5.89 54.19
CA LYS A 115 21.18 -4.60 54.90
C LYS A 115 20.60 -4.69 56.31
N GLY A 116 20.37 -5.90 56.84
CA GLY A 116 19.81 -6.13 58.16
C GLY A 116 18.34 -6.50 58.08
N SER A 117 18.04 -7.70 57.60
CA SER A 117 16.70 -8.26 57.69
C SER A 117 16.47 -8.88 59.07
N ASP A 118 16.11 -8.03 60.03
CA ASP A 118 15.62 -8.50 61.33
C ASP A 118 14.33 -9.31 61.13
N PRO A 119 14.15 -10.46 61.81
CA PRO A 119 12.92 -11.25 61.74
C PRO A 119 11.66 -10.42 62.01
N GLU A 120 11.73 -9.43 62.90
CA GLU A 120 10.64 -8.50 63.21
C GLU A 120 10.29 -7.62 62.00
N ASN A 121 11.29 -7.16 61.24
CA ASN A 121 11.08 -6.35 60.03
C ASN A 121 10.44 -7.19 58.91
N ILE A 122 10.86 -8.45 58.76
CA ILE A 122 10.20 -9.39 57.83
C ILE A 122 8.75 -9.61 58.25
N SER A 123 8.49 -9.89 59.53
CA SER A 123 7.14 -10.08 60.06
C SER A 123 6.26 -8.87 59.80
N ALA A 124 6.74 -7.66 60.08
CA ALA A 124 6.03 -6.41 59.79
C ALA A 124 5.73 -6.23 58.29
N LEU A 125 6.63 -6.65 57.40
CA LEU A 125 6.38 -6.63 55.95
C LEU A 125 5.33 -7.66 55.53
N VAL A 126 5.25 -8.81 56.21
CA VAL A 126 4.23 -9.82 55.96
C VAL A 126 2.85 -9.32 56.42
N GLU A 127 2.76 -8.76 57.62
CA GLU A 127 1.52 -8.18 58.17
C GLU A 127 0.99 -7.02 57.32
N THR A 128 1.88 -6.13 56.87
CA THR A 128 1.51 -5.01 56.00
C THR A 128 1.30 -5.40 54.53
N GLY A 129 1.54 -6.67 54.17
CA GLY A 129 1.48 -7.16 52.79
C GLY A 129 2.59 -6.62 51.86
N LYS A 130 3.48 -5.74 52.37
CA LYS A 130 4.58 -5.13 51.61
C LYS A 130 5.64 -6.16 51.21
N ILE A 131 5.67 -7.34 51.84
CA ILE A 131 6.53 -8.46 51.47
C ILE A 131 6.36 -8.86 49.98
N ALA A 132 5.18 -8.63 49.40
CA ALA A 132 4.89 -8.92 48.00
C ALA A 132 5.77 -8.15 46.98
N ARG A 133 6.49 -7.10 47.41
CA ARG A 133 7.49 -6.40 46.57
C ARG A 133 8.68 -7.28 46.20
N PHE A 134 8.91 -8.37 46.92
CA PHE A 134 9.96 -9.36 46.68
C PHE A 134 9.44 -10.57 45.90
N TYR A 135 8.17 -10.59 45.50
CA TYR A 135 7.61 -11.70 44.73
C TYR A 135 7.87 -11.50 43.23
N PRO A 136 8.17 -12.58 42.49
CA PRO A 136 8.39 -12.51 41.05
C PRO A 136 7.21 -11.86 40.31
N ARG A 137 7.53 -11.03 39.30
CA ARG A 137 6.53 -10.38 38.45
C ARG A 137 6.57 -11.02 37.08
N ILE A 138 5.72 -12.03 36.88
CA ILE A 138 5.58 -12.66 35.58
C ILE A 138 5.12 -11.59 34.57
N LYS A 139 5.96 -11.28 33.58
CA LYS A 139 5.63 -10.29 32.56
C LYS A 139 4.58 -10.85 31.61
N ARG A 140 3.67 -9.98 31.13
CA ARG A 140 2.79 -10.31 30.00
C ARG A 140 3.65 -10.40 28.74
N PRO A 141 3.65 -11.50 27.97
CA PRO A 141 4.32 -11.52 26.68
C PRO A 141 3.68 -10.47 25.76
N LEU A 142 4.51 -9.70 25.05
CA LEU A 142 4.06 -8.79 24.01
C LEU A 142 3.62 -9.63 22.81
N THR A 143 2.32 -9.67 22.52
CA THR A 143 1.81 -10.35 21.33
C THR A 143 1.94 -9.44 20.11
N ALA A 144 2.21 -10.03 18.94
CA ALA A 144 2.36 -9.33 17.67
C ALA A 144 1.18 -8.38 17.37
N GLY A 145 -0.05 -8.78 17.71
CA GLY A 145 -1.25 -7.94 17.53
C GLY A 145 -1.24 -6.62 18.32
N ARG A 146 -0.55 -6.55 19.48
CA ARG A 146 -0.43 -5.30 20.24
C ARG A 146 0.68 -4.39 19.72
N ILE A 147 1.71 -4.96 19.11
CA ILE A 147 2.75 -4.20 18.42
C ILE A 147 2.15 -3.59 17.16
N ALA A 148 1.40 -4.39 16.38
CA ALA A 148 0.66 -3.93 15.21
C ALA A 148 -0.33 -2.80 15.56
N ALA A 149 -1.11 -2.95 16.64
CA ALA A 149 -2.06 -1.93 17.08
C ALA A 149 -1.42 -0.56 17.40
N LYS A 150 -0.14 -0.52 17.78
CA LYS A 150 0.60 0.73 18.01
C LYS A 150 1.31 1.25 16.76
N ALA A 151 1.71 0.38 15.84
CA ALA A 151 2.47 0.75 14.66
C ALA A 151 1.61 1.28 13.50
N VAL A 152 0.39 0.75 13.34
CA VAL A 152 -0.55 1.14 12.27
C VAL A 152 -0.87 2.65 12.23
N PRO A 153 -1.23 3.32 13.34
CA PRO A 153 -1.53 4.75 13.29
C PRO A 153 -0.30 5.60 12.92
N LEU A 154 0.90 5.19 13.35
CA LEU A 154 2.14 5.90 13.03
C LEU A 154 2.49 5.80 11.54
N ALA A 155 2.29 4.61 10.95
CA ALA A 155 2.50 4.40 9.52
C ALA A 155 1.51 5.19 8.65
N LEU A 156 0.25 5.29 9.08
CA LEU A 156 -0.77 6.07 8.38
C LEU A 156 -0.46 7.58 8.41
N VAL A 157 0.02 8.10 9.54
CA VAL A 157 0.43 9.51 9.66
C VAL A 157 1.65 9.79 8.77
N ALA A 158 2.64 8.91 8.75
CA ALA A 158 3.80 9.04 7.86
C ALA A 158 3.40 9.02 6.38
N LEU A 159 2.49 8.13 5.99
CA LEU A 159 1.97 8.06 4.62
C LEU A 159 1.22 9.33 4.22
N ALA A 160 0.36 9.85 5.10
CA ALA A 160 -0.36 11.11 4.87
C ALA A 160 0.62 12.29 4.71
N ALA A 161 1.67 12.35 5.52
CA ALA A 161 2.71 13.37 5.42
C ALA A 161 3.48 13.29 4.09
N VAL A 162 3.80 12.10 3.60
CA VAL A 162 4.45 11.90 2.30
C VAL A 162 3.54 12.31 1.14
N LEU A 163 2.24 11.97 1.20
CA LEU A 163 1.28 12.37 0.18
C LEU A 163 1.08 13.90 0.15
N LEU A 164 0.97 14.53 1.32
CA LEU A 164 0.89 16.00 1.43
C LEU A 164 2.16 16.68 0.92
N TYR A 165 3.34 16.18 1.29
CA TYR A 165 4.60 16.73 0.81
C TYR A 165 4.74 16.64 -0.72
N ARG A 166 4.36 15.50 -1.32
CA ARG A 166 4.32 15.34 -2.78
C ARG A 166 3.32 16.27 -3.46
N GLY A 167 2.15 16.52 -2.86
CA GLY A 167 1.18 17.47 -3.39
C GLY A 167 1.67 18.93 -3.38
N ILE A 168 2.47 19.31 -2.38
CA ILE A 168 3.01 20.67 -2.23
C ILE A 168 4.26 20.89 -3.08
N THR A 169 5.06 19.85 -3.29
CA THR A 169 6.31 19.91 -4.07
C THR A 169 6.17 19.45 -5.51
N ALA A 170 4.95 19.18 -5.97
CA ALA A 170 4.67 18.95 -7.37
C ALA A 170 4.95 20.26 -8.13
N ASP A 171 6.08 20.27 -8.83
CA ASP A 171 6.44 21.34 -9.76
C ASP A 171 5.27 21.49 -10.75
N PRO A 172 4.63 22.67 -10.88
CA PRO A 172 3.66 22.88 -11.93
C PRO A 172 4.41 22.66 -13.24
N GLY A 173 4.02 21.65 -14.01
CA GLY A 173 4.64 21.34 -15.30
C GLY A 173 4.78 22.58 -16.20
N PRO A 174 5.60 22.51 -17.25
CA PRO A 174 5.91 23.66 -18.10
C PRO A 174 4.64 24.40 -18.52
N VAL A 175 4.52 25.66 -18.06
CA VAL A 175 3.32 26.49 -18.21
C VAL A 175 2.84 26.47 -19.66
N ARG A 176 1.61 25.99 -19.89
CA ARG A 176 0.96 25.94 -21.20
C ARG A 176 0.80 27.36 -21.77
N ALA A 177 0.67 27.46 -23.10
CA ALA A 177 0.48 28.73 -23.78
C ALA A 177 -0.76 29.48 -23.24
N ASP A 178 -0.65 30.81 -23.14
CA ASP A 178 -1.77 31.67 -22.79
C ASP A 178 -2.80 31.66 -23.94
N LEU A 179 -4.06 31.37 -23.60
CA LEU A 179 -5.16 31.25 -24.54
C LEU A 179 -5.98 32.53 -24.70
N SER A 180 -5.60 33.62 -24.05
CA SER A 180 -6.34 34.89 -24.10
C SER A 180 -6.62 35.37 -25.55
N ALA A 181 -5.68 35.16 -26.46
CA ALA A 181 -5.83 35.50 -27.90
C ALA A 181 -6.85 34.61 -28.64
N LEU A 182 -7.20 33.46 -28.08
CA LEU A 182 -8.13 32.47 -28.64
C LEU A 182 -9.53 32.55 -28.01
N GLU A 183 -9.80 33.51 -27.11
CA GLU A 183 -11.15 33.71 -26.60
C GLU A 183 -12.11 34.15 -27.71
N LEU A 184 -13.35 33.65 -27.67
CA LEU A 184 -14.40 34.03 -28.63
C LEU A 184 -15.01 35.37 -28.20
N ASP A 185 -14.87 36.37 -29.06
CA ASP A 185 -15.42 37.71 -28.83
C ASP A 185 -16.92 37.76 -29.16
N SER A 186 -17.54 38.94 -29.03
CA SER A 186 -18.97 39.11 -29.33
C SER A 186 -19.30 38.83 -30.80
N ALA A 187 -18.43 39.19 -31.73
CA ALA A 187 -18.66 38.97 -33.16
C ALA A 187 -18.56 37.49 -33.52
N ASP A 188 -17.59 36.76 -32.95
CA ASP A 188 -17.49 35.30 -33.13
C ASP A 188 -18.72 34.56 -32.61
N ARG A 189 -19.34 35.08 -31.54
CA ARG A 189 -20.51 34.47 -30.91
C ARG A 189 -21.80 34.75 -31.67
N GLU A 190 -21.93 35.95 -32.24
CA GLU A 190 -23.08 36.33 -33.06
C GLU A 190 -23.11 35.59 -34.41
N ASP A 191 -21.95 35.33 -35.02
CA ASP A 191 -21.81 34.57 -36.28
C ASP A 191 -21.12 33.22 -36.06
N ALA A 192 -21.59 32.46 -35.07
CA ALA A 192 -20.95 31.20 -34.67
C ALA A 192 -21.23 30.04 -35.64
N ILE A 193 -22.38 30.06 -36.32
CA ILE A 193 -22.85 28.99 -37.21
C ILE A 193 -22.90 29.48 -38.65
N ALA A 194 -22.24 28.75 -39.54
CA ALA A 194 -22.25 29.06 -40.97
C ALA A 194 -23.60 28.69 -41.62
N MET A 195 -24.17 29.65 -42.35
CA MET A 195 -25.49 29.54 -42.99
C MET A 195 -25.56 28.63 -44.23
N SER A 196 -24.42 28.25 -44.82
CA SER A 196 -24.39 27.40 -46.02
C SER A 196 -23.13 26.56 -46.11
N GLY A 197 -23.27 25.30 -46.53
CA GLY A 197 -22.17 24.35 -46.68
C GLY A 197 -22.62 22.91 -46.46
N SER A 198 -21.77 21.96 -46.84
CA SER A 198 -21.91 20.56 -46.44
C SER A 198 -21.01 20.32 -45.23
N TYR A 199 -21.60 19.85 -44.14
CA TYR A 199 -20.89 19.62 -42.87
C TYR A 199 -21.09 18.18 -42.43
N ARG A 200 -20.09 17.63 -41.77
CA ARG A 200 -20.18 16.28 -41.20
C ARG A 200 -20.97 16.28 -39.90
N TYR A 201 -20.82 17.36 -39.12
CA TYR A 201 -21.56 17.59 -37.88
C TYR A 201 -22.43 18.84 -38.00
N VAL A 202 -23.70 18.73 -37.64
CA VAL A 202 -24.60 19.87 -37.48
C VAL A 202 -24.78 20.07 -35.98
N LEU A 203 -24.13 21.10 -35.44
CA LEU A 203 -24.15 21.43 -34.02
C LEU A 203 -25.06 22.63 -33.78
N THR A 204 -25.69 22.65 -32.61
CA THR A 204 -26.28 23.86 -32.04
C THR A 204 -25.19 24.80 -31.52
N GLU A 205 -25.49 26.09 -31.36
CA GLU A 205 -24.52 27.07 -30.81
C GLU A 205 -23.98 26.62 -29.45
N LYS A 206 -24.88 26.10 -28.60
CA LYS A 206 -24.53 25.57 -27.28
C LYS A 206 -23.53 24.41 -27.36
N GLU A 207 -23.74 23.48 -28.28
CA GLU A 207 -22.83 22.34 -28.47
C GLU A 207 -21.48 22.77 -29.05
N LEU A 208 -21.49 23.72 -29.98
CA LEU A 208 -20.28 24.30 -30.56
C LEU A 208 -19.42 24.99 -29.49
N PHE A 209 -20.01 25.88 -28.69
CA PHE A 209 -19.29 26.56 -27.61
C PHE A 209 -18.82 25.58 -26.54
N ALA A 210 -19.63 24.57 -26.19
CA ALA A 210 -19.21 23.53 -25.25
C ALA A 210 -18.03 22.71 -25.79
N SER A 211 -17.99 22.42 -27.09
CA SER A 211 -16.86 21.74 -27.73
C SER A 211 -15.60 22.62 -27.72
N TYR A 212 -15.74 23.91 -28.02
CA TYR A 212 -14.63 24.87 -27.99
C TYR A 212 -14.03 25.03 -26.59
N GLU A 213 -14.87 25.21 -25.57
CA GLU A 213 -14.45 25.30 -24.16
C GLU A 213 -13.76 24.00 -23.70
N LYS A 214 -14.31 22.84 -24.08
CA LYS A 214 -13.67 21.55 -23.78
C LYS A 214 -12.29 21.44 -24.43
N ALA A 215 -12.13 21.86 -25.68
CA ALA A 215 -10.84 21.84 -26.36
C ALA A 215 -9.79 22.67 -25.58
N GLN A 216 -10.15 23.90 -25.19
CA GLN A 216 -9.27 24.77 -24.39
C GLN A 216 -8.95 24.16 -23.03
N LYS A 217 -9.95 23.61 -22.34
CA LYS A 217 -9.78 22.98 -21.02
C LYS A 217 -8.92 21.72 -21.07
N PHE A 218 -9.09 20.89 -22.10
CA PHE A 218 -8.27 19.70 -22.28
C PHE A 218 -6.82 20.07 -22.57
N PHE A 219 -6.57 21.07 -23.42
CA PHE A 219 -5.23 21.61 -23.65
C PHE A 219 -4.57 22.11 -22.36
N GLN A 220 -5.28 22.94 -21.58
CA GLN A 220 -4.76 23.45 -20.30
C GLN A 220 -4.52 22.34 -19.26
N SER A 221 -5.28 21.24 -19.35
CA SER A 221 -5.10 20.04 -18.53
C SER A 221 -4.08 19.04 -19.09
N TYR A 222 -3.28 19.41 -20.10
CA TYR A 222 -2.30 18.54 -20.79
C TYR A 222 -2.88 17.32 -21.50
N ARG A 223 -4.18 17.31 -21.77
CA ARG A 223 -4.91 16.25 -22.46
C ARG A 223 -5.04 16.57 -23.95
N ASP A 224 -3.90 16.65 -24.63
CA ASP A 224 -3.81 17.14 -26.02
C ASP A 224 -4.60 16.28 -27.00
N ASN A 225 -4.70 14.96 -26.77
CA ASN A 225 -5.48 14.07 -27.64
C ASN A 225 -6.99 14.31 -27.54
N ALA A 226 -7.50 14.51 -26.31
CA ALA A 226 -8.90 14.87 -26.11
C ALA A 226 -9.21 16.28 -26.65
N ALA A 227 -8.25 17.21 -26.56
CA ALA A 227 -8.37 18.52 -27.19
C ALA A 227 -8.47 18.40 -28.72
N GLN A 228 -7.63 17.58 -29.34
CA GLN A 228 -7.63 17.31 -30.78
C GLN A 228 -9.00 16.78 -31.24
N VAL A 229 -9.62 15.86 -30.50
CA VAL A 229 -10.96 15.34 -30.82
C VAL A 229 -12.03 16.44 -30.86
N GLU A 230 -12.05 17.33 -29.87
CA GLU A 230 -13.00 18.46 -29.85
C GLU A 230 -12.68 19.46 -30.97
N ILE A 231 -11.41 19.73 -31.25
CA ILE A 231 -10.99 20.54 -32.41
C ILE A 231 -11.51 19.92 -33.71
N ASN A 232 -11.32 18.63 -33.93
CA ASN A 232 -11.79 17.94 -35.12
C ASN A 232 -13.31 18.01 -35.27
N ARG A 233 -14.05 17.87 -34.16
CA ARG A 233 -15.50 18.03 -34.14
C ARG A 233 -15.90 19.41 -34.64
N ILE A 234 -15.21 20.46 -34.20
CA ILE A 234 -15.44 21.85 -34.64
C ILE A 234 -15.06 22.06 -36.11
N LEU A 235 -13.89 21.56 -36.53
CA LEU A 235 -13.41 21.74 -37.91
C LEU A 235 -14.33 21.07 -38.94
N ASN A 236 -14.92 19.93 -38.58
CA ASN A 236 -15.84 19.16 -39.42
C ASN A 236 -17.33 19.53 -39.22
N SER A 237 -17.65 20.54 -38.40
CA SER A 237 -19.03 20.98 -38.16
C SER A 237 -19.47 22.17 -39.01
N ASN A 238 -20.70 22.63 -38.78
CA ASN A 238 -21.27 23.89 -39.24
C ASN A 238 -20.72 25.15 -38.55
N ALA A 239 -19.61 25.06 -37.79
CA ALA A 239 -18.96 26.23 -37.19
C ALA A 239 -18.51 27.25 -38.25
N SER A 240 -18.53 28.53 -37.89
CA SER A 240 -18.06 29.61 -38.76
C SER A 240 -16.56 29.54 -39.05
N VAL A 241 -16.14 30.21 -40.11
CA VAL A 241 -14.73 30.24 -40.55
C VAL A 241 -13.83 30.83 -39.45
N ALA A 242 -14.32 31.83 -38.71
CA ALA A 242 -13.60 32.47 -37.63
C ALA A 242 -13.30 31.49 -36.48
N ILE A 243 -14.31 30.76 -35.99
CA ILE A 243 -14.14 29.76 -34.93
C ILE A 243 -13.22 28.64 -35.41
N LYS A 244 -13.39 28.14 -36.65
CA LYS A 244 -12.51 27.11 -37.22
C LYS A 244 -11.06 27.58 -37.33
N ARG A 245 -10.80 28.86 -37.65
CA ARG A 245 -9.45 29.42 -37.68
C ARG A 245 -8.82 29.39 -36.29
N LYS A 246 -9.52 29.89 -35.26
CA LYS A 246 -9.02 29.84 -33.87
C LYS A 246 -8.81 28.40 -33.37
N SER A 247 -9.67 27.46 -33.75
CA SER A 247 -9.45 26.03 -33.43
C SER A 247 -8.20 25.45 -34.10
N ARG A 248 -7.84 25.86 -35.32
CA ARG A 248 -6.56 25.47 -35.95
C ARG A 248 -5.35 26.11 -35.26
N GLU A 249 -5.49 27.34 -34.79
CA GLU A 249 -4.45 27.99 -33.99
C GLU A 249 -4.23 27.24 -32.67
N LEU A 250 -5.31 26.84 -31.97
CA LEU A 250 -5.21 25.98 -30.79
C LEU A 250 -4.51 24.64 -31.11
N MET A 251 -4.87 24.01 -32.24
CA MET A 251 -4.26 22.77 -32.71
C MET A 251 -2.74 22.88 -32.87
N GLY A 252 -2.23 24.05 -33.28
CA GLY A 252 -0.80 24.31 -33.44
C GLY A 252 -0.01 24.33 -32.12
N TYR A 253 -0.68 24.53 -30.98
CA TYR A 253 -0.05 24.47 -29.66
C TYR A 253 0.00 23.06 -29.06
N LEU A 254 -0.70 22.08 -29.65
CA LEU A 254 -0.72 20.71 -29.13
C LEU A 254 0.66 20.08 -29.22
N SER A 255 1.08 19.40 -28.16
CA SER A 255 2.41 18.81 -28.10
C SER A 255 2.47 17.48 -28.86
N ARG A 256 3.63 17.17 -29.44
CA ARG A 256 3.92 15.84 -30.00
C ARG A 256 3.95 14.81 -28.86
N GLN A 257 3.23 13.72 -29.01
CA GLN A 257 3.13 12.69 -27.98
C GLN A 257 4.23 11.62 -28.09
N GLY A 258 4.70 11.14 -26.94
CA GLY A 258 5.57 9.97 -26.75
C GLY A 258 4.84 8.84 -26.02
N PHE A 259 5.46 7.65 -25.92
CA PHE A 259 4.90 6.50 -25.20
C PHE A 259 4.68 6.77 -23.71
N ASP A 260 5.49 7.67 -23.13
CA ASP A 260 5.49 8.09 -21.73
C ASP A 260 4.56 9.28 -21.46
N THR A 261 4.24 10.07 -22.48
CA THR A 261 3.43 11.30 -22.33
C THR A 261 1.99 11.16 -22.78
N ILE A 262 1.71 10.21 -23.69
CA ILE A 262 0.39 10.09 -24.31
C ILE A 262 -0.70 9.80 -23.28
N GLN A 263 -1.81 10.53 -23.40
CA GLN A 263 -3.04 10.34 -22.63
C GLN A 263 -4.21 10.21 -23.60
N ASP A 264 -5.34 9.69 -23.13
CA ASP A 264 -6.58 9.56 -23.93
C ASP A 264 -6.35 8.77 -25.23
N VAL A 265 -5.81 7.54 -25.11
CA VAL A 265 -5.53 6.68 -26.26
C VAL A 265 -6.82 6.04 -26.78
N TYR A 266 -7.12 6.27 -28.06
CA TYR A 266 -8.32 5.73 -28.72
C TYR A 266 -8.02 4.39 -29.41
N THR A 267 -8.98 3.46 -29.32
CA THR A 267 -8.88 2.14 -29.93
C THR A 267 -9.07 2.21 -31.44
N TYR A 268 -8.57 1.19 -32.16
CA TYR A 268 -8.80 1.10 -33.61
C TYR A 268 -10.28 1.03 -33.96
N ALA A 269 -11.08 0.29 -33.16
CA ALA A 269 -12.52 0.20 -33.38
C ALA A 269 -13.21 1.58 -33.32
N GLU A 270 -12.87 2.42 -32.34
CA GLU A 270 -13.39 3.79 -32.24
C GLU A 270 -12.99 4.65 -33.45
N VAL A 271 -11.70 4.63 -33.80
CA VAL A 271 -11.17 5.44 -34.91
C VAL A 271 -11.73 4.99 -36.25
N SER A 272 -11.83 3.68 -36.48
CA SER A 272 -12.35 3.11 -37.73
C SER A 272 -13.83 3.45 -37.96
N LYS A 273 -14.62 3.55 -36.88
CA LYS A 273 -16.04 3.90 -36.94
C LYS A 273 -16.26 5.35 -37.32
N GLU A 274 -15.39 6.26 -36.86
CA GLU A 274 -15.50 7.69 -37.13
C GLU A 274 -14.14 8.37 -37.38
N PRO A 275 -13.45 8.09 -38.50
CA PRO A 275 -12.06 8.51 -38.69
C PRO A 275 -11.84 10.02 -38.61
N TRP A 276 -12.80 10.80 -39.10
CA TRP A 276 -12.74 12.26 -39.17
C TRP A 276 -12.71 12.93 -37.80
N LEU A 277 -13.29 12.30 -36.78
CA LEU A 277 -13.28 12.81 -35.42
C LEU A 277 -11.90 12.64 -34.75
N TYR A 278 -11.13 11.65 -35.19
CA TYR A 278 -9.85 11.26 -34.61
C TYR A 278 -8.64 11.60 -35.49
N LEU A 279 -8.83 12.38 -36.56
CA LEU A 279 -7.73 12.90 -37.38
C LEU A 279 -6.69 13.59 -36.51
N ASP A 280 -5.42 13.42 -36.83
CA ASP A 280 -4.31 14.03 -36.10
C ASP A 280 -4.20 13.62 -34.62
N CYS A 281 -5.07 12.74 -34.11
CA CYS A 281 -4.94 12.16 -32.78
C CYS A 281 -3.80 11.14 -32.78
N TRP A 282 -3.10 11.07 -31.65
CA TRP A 282 -2.09 10.08 -31.37
C TRP A 282 -2.74 8.80 -30.87
N VAL A 283 -2.26 7.67 -31.36
CA VAL A 283 -2.71 6.34 -30.94
C VAL A 283 -1.53 5.43 -30.67
N VAL A 284 -1.74 4.45 -29.80
CA VAL A 284 -0.83 3.34 -29.59
C VAL A 284 -1.58 2.07 -29.93
N TRP A 285 -1.26 1.48 -31.09
CA TRP A 285 -1.89 0.23 -31.53
C TRP A 285 -0.87 -0.89 -31.56
N LYS A 286 -1.30 -2.03 -31.04
CA LYS A 286 -0.49 -3.24 -30.94
C LYS A 286 -0.88 -4.22 -32.04
N GLY A 287 0.10 -4.91 -32.61
CA GLY A 287 -0.14 -5.86 -33.68
C GLY A 287 1.14 -6.47 -34.25
N MET A 288 1.01 -7.06 -35.43
CA MET A 288 2.13 -7.61 -36.22
C MET A 288 2.37 -6.75 -37.45
N ALA A 289 3.64 -6.54 -37.83
CA ALA A 289 3.98 -5.90 -39.10
C ALA A 289 4.01 -6.92 -40.23
N THR A 290 3.39 -6.58 -41.36
CA THR A 290 3.52 -7.31 -42.62
C THR A 290 3.86 -6.34 -43.75
N ASN A 291 4.28 -6.87 -44.91
CA ASN A 291 4.65 -6.07 -46.08
C ASN A 291 5.66 -4.95 -45.77
N VAL A 292 6.67 -5.25 -44.95
CA VAL A 292 7.67 -4.28 -44.53
C VAL A 292 8.56 -3.89 -45.71
N VAL A 293 8.52 -2.62 -46.10
CA VAL A 293 9.35 -2.02 -47.14
C VAL A 293 10.19 -0.91 -46.51
N SER A 294 11.51 -1.06 -46.56
CA SER A 294 12.47 -0.05 -46.10
C SER A 294 13.16 0.59 -47.30
N GLY A 295 12.99 1.90 -47.48
CA GLY A 295 13.77 2.71 -48.41
C GLY A 295 15.01 3.32 -47.73
N GLU A 296 15.60 4.35 -48.33
CA GLU A 296 16.78 5.02 -47.75
C GLU A 296 16.42 5.88 -46.52
N ASN A 297 15.31 6.63 -46.58
CA ASN A 297 14.90 7.58 -45.54
C ASN A 297 13.46 7.36 -45.02
N ALA A 298 12.78 6.31 -45.47
CA ALA A 298 11.40 6.05 -45.11
C ALA A 298 11.15 4.55 -45.00
N MET A 299 10.19 4.20 -44.15
CA MET A 299 9.75 2.83 -43.94
C MET A 299 8.23 2.78 -43.99
N VAL A 300 7.70 1.77 -44.67
CA VAL A 300 6.25 1.52 -44.76
C VAL A 300 5.99 0.06 -44.44
N PHE A 301 4.89 -0.21 -43.75
CA PHE A 301 4.39 -1.57 -43.52
C PHE A 301 2.90 -1.53 -43.21
N ASP A 302 2.26 -2.69 -43.28
CA ASP A 302 0.87 -2.86 -42.83
C ASP A 302 0.87 -3.40 -41.40
N LEU A 303 0.19 -2.70 -40.50
CA LEU A 303 -0.03 -3.13 -39.12
C LEU A 303 -1.32 -3.95 -39.04
N LEU A 304 -1.18 -5.21 -38.65
CA LEU A 304 -2.29 -6.10 -38.30
C LEU A 304 -2.73 -5.81 -36.86
N VAL A 305 -3.63 -4.85 -36.68
CA VAL A 305 -4.05 -4.36 -35.35
C VAL A 305 -4.81 -5.44 -34.58
N GLY A 306 -4.46 -5.62 -33.31
CA GLY A 306 -5.01 -6.65 -32.41
C GLY A 306 -4.43 -8.06 -32.64
N TYR A 307 -3.65 -8.25 -33.71
CA TYR A 307 -3.13 -9.56 -34.10
C TYR A 307 -1.82 -9.95 -33.39
N ASP A 308 -1.55 -9.39 -32.21
CA ASP A 308 -0.31 -9.63 -31.47
C ASP A 308 -0.20 -11.03 -30.84
N THR A 309 -1.33 -11.65 -30.50
CA THR A 309 -1.40 -13.07 -30.07
C THR A 309 -1.71 -14.03 -31.22
N ARG A 310 -1.95 -13.50 -32.42
CA ARG A 310 -2.41 -14.22 -33.63
C ARG A 310 -3.82 -14.83 -33.54
N ASP A 311 -4.63 -14.39 -32.57
CA ASP A 311 -6.00 -14.89 -32.36
C ASP A 311 -7.08 -14.01 -33.00
N VAL A 312 -6.96 -12.69 -32.90
CA VAL A 312 -7.99 -11.72 -33.32
C VAL A 312 -7.37 -10.67 -34.23
N LEU A 313 -7.96 -10.45 -35.40
CA LEU A 313 -7.60 -9.34 -36.29
C LEU A 313 -8.69 -8.28 -36.24
N GLU A 314 -8.37 -7.10 -35.70
CA GLU A 314 -9.31 -5.98 -35.68
C GLU A 314 -9.31 -5.22 -37.01
N GLY A 315 -8.14 -5.05 -37.62
CA GLY A 315 -8.00 -4.35 -38.89
C GLY A 315 -6.57 -4.32 -39.42
N ILE A 316 -6.44 -3.84 -40.66
CA ILE A 316 -5.15 -3.68 -41.35
C ILE A 316 -4.95 -2.20 -41.62
N VAL A 317 -3.88 -1.63 -41.06
CA VAL A 317 -3.60 -0.19 -41.13
C VAL A 317 -2.23 0.05 -41.75
N PRO A 318 -2.16 0.75 -42.90
CA PRO A 318 -0.88 1.18 -43.46
C PRO A 318 -0.19 2.17 -42.53
N VAL A 319 1.08 1.90 -42.21
CA VAL A 319 1.92 2.74 -41.35
C VAL A 319 3.09 3.28 -42.15
N ARG A 320 3.35 4.59 -42.05
CA ARG A 320 4.46 5.27 -42.72
C ARG A 320 5.35 5.98 -41.72
N PHE A 321 6.65 5.74 -41.79
CA PHE A 321 7.66 6.45 -41.01
C PHE A 321 8.55 7.28 -41.94
N GLY A 322 8.80 8.53 -41.56
CA GLY A 322 9.79 9.40 -42.21
C GLY A 322 11.25 9.12 -41.81
N LYS A 323 11.53 7.89 -41.37
CA LYS A 323 12.85 7.36 -41.01
C LYS A 323 12.81 5.83 -41.11
N VAL A 324 13.97 5.20 -41.29
CA VAL A 324 14.08 3.74 -41.24
C VAL A 324 14.26 3.30 -39.78
N LEU A 325 13.45 2.33 -39.35
CA LEU A 325 13.52 1.72 -38.02
C LEU A 325 13.75 0.22 -38.16
N SER A 326 14.47 -0.38 -37.22
CA SER A 326 14.60 -1.84 -37.14
C SER A 326 13.29 -2.43 -36.63
N VAL A 327 12.64 -3.27 -37.44
CA VAL A 327 11.41 -3.99 -37.08
C VAL A 327 11.58 -5.47 -37.38
N ASP A 328 11.34 -6.30 -36.38
CA ASP A 328 11.27 -7.75 -36.52
C ASP A 328 9.82 -8.16 -36.83
N PRO A 329 9.48 -8.58 -38.07
CA PRO A 329 8.10 -8.92 -38.45
C PRO A 329 7.59 -10.20 -37.78
N GLU A 330 8.45 -11.01 -37.14
CA GLU A 330 8.03 -12.22 -36.44
C GLU A 330 7.53 -11.93 -35.01
N LYS A 331 7.77 -10.72 -34.50
CA LYS A 331 7.44 -10.31 -33.14
C LYS A 331 6.33 -9.25 -33.10
N PRO A 332 5.46 -9.29 -32.08
CA PRO A 332 4.48 -8.24 -31.88
C PRO A 332 5.16 -6.91 -31.56
N LEU A 333 4.54 -5.84 -32.02
CA LEU A 333 5.02 -4.48 -31.84
C LEU A 333 3.88 -3.53 -31.47
N GLU A 334 4.23 -2.47 -30.77
CA GLU A 334 3.35 -1.33 -30.51
C GLU A 334 3.80 -0.15 -31.36
N VAL A 335 2.88 0.41 -32.15
CA VAL A 335 3.12 1.59 -32.97
C VAL A 335 2.51 2.79 -32.28
N LEU A 336 3.35 3.76 -31.94
CA LEU A 336 2.93 5.11 -31.63
C LEU A 336 2.89 5.92 -32.94
N GLY A 337 1.70 6.35 -33.34
CA GLY A 337 1.50 7.07 -34.58
C GLY A 337 0.34 8.05 -34.51
N GLN A 338 0.32 8.96 -35.47
CA GLN A 338 -0.74 9.93 -35.66
C GLN A 338 -1.73 9.42 -36.72
N VAL A 339 -3.03 9.51 -36.42
CA VAL A 339 -4.11 9.08 -37.31
C VAL A 339 -4.20 10.01 -38.51
N GLY A 340 -4.15 9.43 -39.71
CA GLY A 340 -4.44 10.09 -40.97
C GLY A 340 -5.52 9.35 -41.76
N LEU A 341 -5.92 9.95 -42.88
CA LEU A 341 -6.92 9.38 -43.77
C LEU A 341 -6.46 9.49 -45.22
N GLU A 342 -6.46 8.37 -45.95
CA GLU A 342 -6.11 8.33 -47.37
C GLU A 342 -7.14 7.47 -48.10
N GLY A 343 -7.79 8.03 -49.13
CA GLY A 343 -8.85 7.33 -49.86
C GLY A 343 -10.00 6.85 -48.98
N GLY A 344 -10.27 7.53 -47.84
CA GLY A 344 -11.30 7.14 -46.87
C GLY A 344 -10.89 6.00 -45.93
N LYS A 345 -9.65 5.50 -46.01
CA LYS A 345 -9.11 4.48 -45.09
C LYS A 345 -8.16 5.12 -44.08
N VAL A 346 -8.20 4.59 -42.86
CA VAL A 346 -7.31 5.01 -41.77
C VAL A 346 -5.88 4.61 -42.11
N ILE A 347 -4.96 5.54 -41.98
CA ILE A 347 -3.51 5.33 -42.07
C ILE A 347 -2.85 5.86 -40.80
N LEU A 348 -1.62 5.42 -40.52
CA LEU A 348 -0.81 5.98 -39.45
C LEU A 348 0.48 6.61 -39.97
N THR A 349 0.71 7.85 -39.55
CA THR A 349 2.04 8.46 -39.61
C THR A 349 2.79 8.07 -38.34
N GLY A 350 3.72 7.13 -38.47
CA GLY A 350 4.47 6.54 -37.37
C GLY A 350 5.52 7.49 -36.79
N SER A 351 5.64 7.49 -35.45
CA SER A 351 6.62 8.29 -34.71
C SER A 351 7.65 7.42 -34.00
N ALA A 352 7.18 6.38 -33.30
CA ALA A 352 8.01 5.42 -32.59
C ALA A 352 7.39 4.02 -32.60
N ILE A 353 8.25 3.01 -32.42
CA ILE A 353 7.87 1.60 -32.31
C ILE A 353 8.47 1.05 -31.01
N HIS A 354 7.70 0.23 -30.31
CA HIS A 354 8.19 -0.57 -29.20
C HIS A 354 8.07 -2.06 -29.53
N GLN A 355 9.19 -2.79 -29.46
CA GLN A 355 9.26 -4.25 -29.56
C GLN A 355 10.01 -4.80 -28.34
N SER A 356 9.37 -5.69 -27.58
CA SER A 356 10.00 -6.26 -26.39
C SER A 356 11.18 -7.14 -26.78
N GLY A 357 12.37 -6.86 -26.22
CA GLY A 357 13.63 -7.53 -26.58
C GLY A 357 13.82 -8.95 -26.04
N ARG A 358 12.79 -9.59 -25.47
CA ARG A 358 12.91 -10.98 -25.02
C ARG A 358 12.52 -11.92 -26.16
N PRO A 359 13.40 -12.83 -26.61
CA PRO A 359 12.97 -13.89 -27.50
C PRO A 359 11.84 -14.67 -26.80
N GLY A 360 10.73 -14.88 -27.52
CA GLY A 360 9.66 -15.76 -27.08
C GLY A 360 10.26 -17.11 -26.70
N LYS A 361 9.85 -17.63 -25.55
CA LYS A 361 10.25 -18.96 -25.09
C LYS A 361 9.75 -20.05 -26.01
#